data_AF-A0A8H3ETY6-F1
#
_entry.id   AF-A0A8H3ETY6-F1
#
_cell.length_a   1.000
_cell.length_b   1.000
_cell.length_c   1.000
_cell.angle_alpha   90.00
_cell.angle_beta   90.00
_cell.angle_gamma   90.00
#
_symmetry.space_group_name_H-M   'P 1'
#
loop_
_entity.id
_entity.type
_entity.pdbx_description
1 polymer ?
#
loop_
_entity_poly.entity_id
_entity_poly.type
_entity_poly.pdbx_seq_one_letter_code
_entity_poly.pdbx_strand_id
1 'polypeptide(L)'
;MTIPRRLVLEPPKWFFDFNVNHMSGLIKALFSLCVAGVIVTLDTTVWVFMIMVAPAPFIFSGLLEVVLDYRIIRNLMSSHTRRGEDQPVGLDKAQRVQLLTAVLAGNLGMEGVPANPQKELEKVLDISKHPEEVELQLRAMLASQYPFGAAVGAPILLYIGSFIYTLATIRSTDGDRGAARALAFGIWWMSIVHVTAISGCLLASNNPNTTAAIVKQKGIEVGLQKRLDYANERSEMEDKIQARLEAWSRLPLSYKARYEPVWMWTRGKSKAGWLRRTSAWRQHWFREKVEMTNPGWVFLASVAFSLVLFPCALAFWIEYSTPAKGLGCRSLTILGMNISENFRNFFMPRFDSQEKF
;
A
#
# COMPACT_ATOMS: atom_id res chain seq x y z
N MET A 1 -10.52 4.55 11.58
CA MET A 1 -9.75 4.10 10.40
C MET A 1 -9.64 2.59 10.48
N THR A 2 -10.55 1.85 9.84
CA THR A 2 -10.40 0.39 9.71
C THR A 2 -9.29 0.16 8.69
N ILE A 3 -8.10 -0.20 9.16
CA ILE A 3 -7.07 -0.75 8.29
C ILE A 3 -7.73 -1.96 7.62
N PRO A 4 -7.90 -1.98 6.28
CA PRO A 4 -8.59 -3.07 5.60
C PRO A 4 -7.80 -4.37 5.85
N ARG A 5 -8.26 -5.15 6.83
CA ARG A 5 -7.70 -6.46 7.14
C ARG A 5 -8.12 -7.38 6.01
N ARG A 6 -7.17 -7.89 5.23
CA ARG A 6 -7.44 -8.89 4.18
C ARG A 6 -7.81 -10.25 4.78
N LEU A 7 -7.46 -10.47 6.04
CA LEU A 7 -7.58 -11.73 6.76
C LEU A 7 -8.51 -11.58 7.96
N VAL A 8 -9.48 -12.48 8.09
CA VAL A 8 -10.25 -12.69 9.32
C VAL A 8 -9.96 -14.11 9.79
N LEU A 9 -9.22 -14.24 10.89
CA LEU A 9 -9.07 -15.51 11.58
C LEU A 9 -10.26 -15.63 12.51
N GLU A 10 -11.21 -16.50 12.17
CA GLU A 10 -12.28 -16.89 13.08
C GLU A 10 -11.78 -18.07 13.92
N PRO A 11 -11.40 -17.85 15.19
CA PRO A 11 -11.04 -18.95 16.05
C PRO A 11 -12.23 -19.91 16.20
N PRO A 12 -11.99 -21.23 16.29
CA PRO A 12 -13.07 -22.19 16.42
C PRO A 12 -13.95 -21.90 17.64
N LYS A 13 -15.29 -22.00 17.51
CA LYS A 13 -16.23 -21.68 18.60
C LYS A 13 -15.97 -22.47 19.89
N TRP A 14 -15.52 -23.72 19.76
CA TRP A 14 -15.18 -24.59 20.90
C TRP A 14 -14.05 -24.03 21.78
N PHE A 15 -13.24 -23.11 21.25
CA PHE A 15 -12.14 -22.47 21.97
C PHE A 15 -12.65 -21.51 23.06
N PHE A 16 -13.88 -21.01 22.92
CA PHE A 16 -14.52 -20.10 23.87
C PHE A 16 -15.74 -20.71 24.59
N ASP A 17 -16.20 -21.90 24.19
CA ASP A 17 -17.28 -22.62 24.87
C ASP A 17 -16.75 -23.41 26.08
N PHE A 18 -16.61 -22.75 27.22
CA PHE A 18 -16.29 -23.40 28.48
C PHE A 18 -17.21 -22.95 29.62
N ASN A 19 -17.60 -23.90 30.47
CA ASN A 19 -18.39 -23.65 31.68
C ASN A 19 -17.46 -23.75 32.91
N VAL A 20 -17.23 -22.62 33.59
CA VAL A 20 -16.27 -22.51 34.70
C VAL A 20 -16.72 -23.27 35.97
N ASN A 21 -17.98 -23.73 36.02
CA ASN A 21 -18.55 -24.40 37.19
C ASN A 21 -18.00 -25.81 37.45
N HIS A 22 -17.25 -26.39 36.50
CA HIS A 22 -16.61 -27.70 36.66
C HIS A 22 -15.09 -27.58 36.56
N MET A 23 -14.34 -28.42 37.31
CA MET A 23 -12.88 -28.45 37.30
C MET A 23 -12.31 -28.69 35.89
N SER A 24 -12.98 -29.51 35.08
CA SER A 24 -12.63 -29.72 33.67
C SER A 24 -12.82 -28.45 32.81
N GLY A 25 -13.79 -27.60 33.15
CA GLY A 25 -14.02 -26.32 32.49
C GLY A 25 -12.97 -25.28 32.86
N LEU A 26 -12.51 -25.26 34.11
CA LEU A 26 -11.40 -24.41 34.55
C LEU A 26 -10.10 -24.74 33.81
N ILE A 27 -9.76 -26.02 33.65
CA ILE A 27 -8.57 -26.46 32.90
C ILE A 27 -8.68 -26.03 31.43
N LYS A 28 -9.85 -26.19 30.80
CA LYS A 28 -10.11 -25.72 29.43
C LYS A 28 -9.98 -24.20 29.31
N ALA A 29 -10.47 -23.44 30.28
CA ALA A 29 -10.36 -21.99 30.31
C ALA A 29 -8.89 -21.53 30.42
N LEU A 30 -8.09 -22.15 31.30
CA LEU A 30 -6.66 -21.85 31.43
C LEU A 30 -5.90 -22.20 30.15
N PHE A 31 -6.16 -23.35 29.55
CA PHE A 31 -5.57 -23.73 28.27
C PHE A 31 -5.94 -22.74 27.15
N SER A 32 -7.22 -22.38 27.04
CA SER A 32 -7.72 -21.39 26.09
C SER A 32 -7.04 -20.03 26.29
N LEU A 33 -6.89 -19.58 27.54
CA LEU A 33 -6.18 -18.36 27.89
C LEU A 33 -4.70 -18.40 27.46
N CYS A 34 -3.99 -19.50 27.71
CA CYS A 34 -2.61 -19.67 27.30
C CYS A 34 -2.46 -19.61 25.78
N VAL A 35 -3.30 -20.35 25.03
CA VAL A 35 -3.25 -20.36 23.57
C VAL A 35 -3.67 -18.99 23.00
N ALA A 36 -4.66 -18.31 23.58
CA ALA A 36 -5.00 -16.94 23.22
C ALA A 36 -3.83 -15.98 23.47
N GLY A 37 -3.14 -16.12 24.59
CA GLY A 37 -1.93 -15.35 24.90
C GLY A 37 -0.82 -15.56 23.87
N VAL A 38 -0.60 -16.80 23.43
CA VAL A 38 0.36 -17.12 22.36
C VAL A 38 -0.06 -16.48 21.04
N ILE A 39 -1.33 -16.61 20.64
CA ILE A 39 -1.85 -16.02 19.40
C ILE A 39 -1.69 -14.49 19.41
N VAL A 40 -2.10 -13.82 20.49
CA VAL A 40 -1.95 -12.37 20.64
C VAL A 40 -0.49 -11.94 20.63
N THR A 41 0.40 -12.70 21.26
CA THR A 41 1.84 -12.41 21.27
C THR A 41 2.45 -12.54 19.88
N LEU A 42 2.10 -13.60 19.14
CA LEU A 42 2.55 -13.80 17.76
C LEU A 42 2.00 -12.72 16.83
N ASP A 43 0.71 -12.40 16.92
CA ASP A 43 0.08 -11.33 16.15
C ASP A 43 0.76 -9.98 16.42
N THR A 44 0.97 -9.63 17.69
CA THR A 44 1.66 -8.40 18.08
C THR A 44 3.10 -8.38 17.55
N THR A 45 3.82 -9.50 17.62
CA THR A 45 5.21 -9.59 17.14
C THR A 45 5.29 -9.43 15.63
N VAL A 46 4.44 -10.13 14.88
CA VAL A 46 4.35 -10.01 13.42
C VAL A 46 3.93 -8.60 13.03
N TRP A 47 2.97 -8.02 13.74
CA TRP A 47 2.49 -6.66 13.48
C TRP A 47 3.57 -5.61 13.74
N VAL A 48 4.29 -5.70 14.86
CA VAL A 48 5.46 -4.86 15.14
C VAL A 48 6.50 -5.04 14.04
N PHE A 49 6.88 -6.27 13.69
CA PHE A 49 7.83 -6.54 12.61
C PHE A 49 7.39 -5.95 11.27
N MET A 50 6.10 -6.06 10.93
CA MET A 50 5.54 -5.46 9.72
C MET A 50 5.63 -3.93 9.75
N ILE A 51 5.33 -3.30 10.89
CA ILE A 51 5.46 -1.85 11.04
C ILE A 51 6.91 -1.38 11.00
N MET A 52 7.87 -2.25 11.38
CA MET A 52 9.29 -1.95 11.27
C MET A 52 9.75 -2.05 9.83
N VAL A 53 9.51 -3.18 9.16
CA VAL A 53 10.16 -3.50 7.89
C VAL A 53 9.37 -3.00 6.67
N ALA A 54 8.05 -2.96 6.76
CA ALA A 54 7.19 -2.66 5.61
C ALA A 54 7.01 -1.17 5.24
N PRO A 55 7.24 -0.17 6.11
CA PRO A 55 7.03 1.23 5.72
C PRO A 55 7.87 1.66 4.52
N ALA A 56 9.16 1.30 4.48
CA ALA A 56 10.04 1.68 3.38
C ALA A 56 9.52 1.22 2.00
N PRO A 57 9.22 -0.08 1.76
CA PRO A 57 8.66 -0.50 0.48
C PRO A 57 7.26 0.05 0.22
N PHE A 58 6.43 0.29 1.25
CA PHE A 58 5.11 0.92 1.08
C PHE A 58 5.21 2.38 0.65
N ILE A 59 6.07 3.15 1.30
CA ILE A 59 6.37 4.56 0.97
C ILE A 59 6.93 4.62 -0.45
N PHE A 60 7.93 3.81 -0.77
CA PHE A 60 8.55 3.80 -2.10
C PHE A 60 7.54 3.48 -3.21
N SER A 61 6.78 2.39 -3.06
CA SER A 61 5.78 1.97 -4.05
C SER A 61 4.64 2.99 -4.17
N GLY A 62 4.20 3.59 -3.07
CA GLY A 62 3.21 4.67 -3.08
C GLY A 62 3.72 5.93 -3.78
N LEU A 63 4.94 6.37 -3.48
CA LEU A 63 5.56 7.51 -4.15
C LEU A 63 5.76 7.24 -5.65
N LEU A 64 6.14 6.01 -6.03
CA LEU A 64 6.23 5.61 -7.44
C LEU A 64 4.88 5.79 -8.14
N GLU A 65 3.79 5.33 -7.53
CA GLU A 65 2.44 5.53 -8.06
C GLU A 65 2.07 7.01 -8.18
N VAL A 66 2.34 7.83 -7.16
CA VAL A 66 2.10 9.29 -7.21
C VAL A 66 2.85 9.94 -8.36
N VAL A 67 4.13 9.59 -8.56
CA VAL A 67 4.95 10.14 -9.64
C VAL A 67 4.41 9.72 -11.01
N LEU A 68 3.99 8.45 -11.16
CA LEU A 68 3.36 7.98 -12.38
C LEU A 68 2.05 8.71 -12.66
N ASP A 69 1.16 8.82 -11.67
CA ASP A 69 -0.11 9.54 -11.77
C ASP A 69 0.10 11.01 -12.18
N TYR A 70 1.04 11.69 -11.52
CA TYR A 70 1.40 13.06 -11.85
C TYR A 70 1.88 13.20 -13.30
N ARG A 71 2.77 12.31 -13.75
CA ARG A 71 3.30 12.32 -15.12
C ARG A 71 2.21 12.06 -16.15
N ILE A 72 1.30 11.11 -15.89
CA ILE A 72 0.17 10.83 -16.78
C ILE A 72 -0.74 12.05 -16.88
N ILE A 73 -1.18 12.60 -15.75
CA ILE A 73 -2.11 13.74 -15.71
C ILE A 73 -1.48 14.98 -16.35
N ARG A 74 -0.20 15.27 -16.07
CA ARG A 74 0.53 16.37 -16.72
C ARG A 74 0.57 16.22 -18.24
N ASN A 75 0.82 15.00 -18.74
CA ASN A 75 0.81 14.75 -20.18
C ASN A 75 -0.60 14.84 -20.77
N LEU A 76 -1.62 14.32 -20.09
CA LEU A 76 -3.02 14.47 -20.50
C LEU A 76 -3.43 15.95 -20.62
N MET A 77 -3.10 16.78 -19.63
CA MET A 77 -3.36 18.22 -19.66
C MET A 77 -2.62 18.91 -20.81
N SER A 78 -1.33 18.63 -20.98
CA SER A 78 -0.54 19.21 -22.09
C SER A 78 -1.07 18.82 -23.47
N SER A 79 -1.65 17.63 -23.60
CA SER A 79 -2.28 17.15 -24.85
C SER A 79 -3.64 17.78 -25.13
N HIS A 80 -4.29 18.37 -24.12
CA HIS A 80 -5.57 19.06 -24.26
C HIS A 80 -5.38 20.52 -24.68
N THR A 81 -4.32 21.19 -24.21
CA THR A 81 -4.05 22.62 -24.45
C THR A 81 -3.42 22.92 -25.83
N ARG A 82 -3.59 22.05 -26.84
CA ARG A 82 -2.99 22.25 -28.17
C ARG A 82 -3.63 23.42 -28.92
N ARG A 83 -2.89 24.53 -28.97
CA ARG A 83 -3.02 25.68 -29.87
C ARG A 83 -1.74 25.73 -30.72
N GLY A 84 -1.74 25.19 -31.95
CA GLY A 84 -0.63 25.35 -32.91
C GLY A 84 -0.26 24.10 -33.71
N GLU A 85 0.06 24.30 -34.99
CA GLU A 85 0.27 23.27 -36.04
C GLU A 85 1.56 22.42 -35.90
N ASP A 86 2.57 22.86 -35.14
CA ASP A 86 3.94 22.29 -35.24
C ASP A 86 4.36 21.30 -34.11
N GLN A 87 3.44 20.59 -33.45
CA GLN A 87 3.82 19.62 -32.40
C GLN A 87 3.36 18.16 -32.62
N PRO A 88 4.18 17.16 -32.20
CA PRO A 88 4.09 15.75 -32.61
C PRO A 88 2.85 15.04 -32.06
N VAL A 89 1.98 14.51 -32.93
CA VAL A 89 0.84 13.59 -32.66
C VAL A 89 0.32 13.56 -31.22
N GLY A 90 -0.74 14.33 -30.93
CA GLY A 90 -1.40 14.32 -29.63
C GLY A 90 -2.08 12.98 -29.30
N LEU A 91 -2.34 12.75 -28.01
CA LEU A 91 -3.06 11.56 -27.57
C LEU A 91 -4.50 11.56 -28.10
N ASP A 92 -4.89 10.48 -28.77
CA ASP A 92 -6.26 10.25 -29.19
C ASP A 92 -7.21 10.05 -27.99
N LYS A 93 -8.52 10.27 -28.17
CA LYS A 93 -9.54 10.11 -27.14
C LYS A 93 -9.50 8.72 -26.51
N ALA A 94 -9.32 7.66 -27.30
CA ALA A 94 -9.22 6.29 -26.77
C ALA A 94 -7.98 6.11 -25.88
N GLN A 95 -6.86 6.71 -26.26
CA GLN A 95 -5.62 6.68 -25.46
C GLN A 95 -5.79 7.41 -24.13
N ARG A 96 -6.49 8.56 -24.13
CA ARG A 96 -6.79 9.31 -22.91
C ARG A 96 -7.64 8.50 -21.94
N VAL A 97 -8.66 7.80 -22.45
CA VAL A 97 -9.50 6.91 -21.63
C VAL A 97 -8.68 5.76 -21.05
N GLN A 98 -7.82 5.12 -21.83
CA GLN A 98 -6.93 4.05 -21.33
C GLN A 98 -6.01 4.56 -20.21
N LEU A 99 -5.43 5.75 -20.37
CA LEU A 99 -4.57 6.37 -19.37
C LEU A 99 -5.34 6.73 -18.09
N LEU A 100 -6.53 7.33 -18.21
CA LEU A 100 -7.39 7.62 -17.06
C LEU A 100 -7.82 6.34 -16.34
N THR A 101 -8.11 5.28 -17.09
CA THR A 101 -8.43 3.96 -16.54
C THR A 101 -7.23 3.39 -15.78
N ALA A 102 -6.01 3.50 -16.32
CA ALA A 102 -4.80 3.07 -15.62
C ALA A 102 -4.54 3.88 -14.33
N VAL A 103 -4.85 5.18 -14.32
CA VAL A 103 -4.77 6.01 -13.10
C VAL A 103 -5.77 5.52 -12.04
N LEU A 104 -7.03 5.30 -12.43
CA LEU A 104 -8.14 4.97 -11.52
C LEU A 104 -8.19 3.50 -11.09
N ALA A 105 -7.72 2.57 -11.92
CA ALA A 105 -7.80 1.12 -11.70
C ALA A 105 -6.43 0.44 -11.59
N GLY A 106 -5.31 1.17 -11.75
CA GLY A 106 -3.96 0.60 -11.82
C GLY A 106 -3.48 -0.12 -10.56
N ASN A 107 -4.23 0.00 -9.46
CA ASN A 107 -4.02 -0.76 -8.23
C ASN A 107 -4.73 -2.11 -8.21
N LEU A 108 -5.57 -2.45 -9.19
CA LEU A 108 -6.16 -3.78 -9.29
C LEU A 108 -5.15 -4.78 -9.86
N GLY A 109 -5.15 -6.01 -9.34
CA GLY A 109 -4.30 -7.07 -9.86
C GLY A 109 -4.63 -7.35 -11.33
N MET A 110 -3.67 -7.16 -12.23
CA MET A 110 -3.85 -7.33 -13.68
C MET A 110 -4.20 -8.78 -14.07
N GLU A 111 -3.65 -9.74 -13.32
CA GLU A 111 -3.66 -11.15 -13.66
C GLU A 111 -3.81 -11.96 -12.37
N GLY A 112 -5.05 -12.36 -12.09
CA GLY A 112 -5.40 -13.22 -10.96
C GLY A 112 -6.77 -13.85 -11.17
N VAL A 113 -6.93 -15.09 -10.73
CA VAL A 113 -8.23 -15.76 -10.71
C VAL A 113 -9.15 -14.96 -9.76
N PRO A 114 -10.36 -14.53 -10.19
CA PRO A 114 -11.09 -15.03 -11.37
C PRO A 114 -10.97 -14.23 -12.67
N ALA A 115 -10.46 -13.01 -12.68
CA ALA A 115 -10.76 -12.05 -13.74
C ALA A 115 -9.58 -11.15 -14.10
N ASN A 116 -9.55 -10.70 -15.35
CA ASN A 116 -8.58 -9.72 -15.82
C ASN A 116 -9.28 -8.34 -15.88
N PRO A 117 -9.17 -7.51 -14.82
CA PRO A 117 -9.88 -6.23 -14.74
C PRO A 117 -9.52 -5.31 -15.89
N GLN A 118 -8.29 -5.37 -16.39
CA GLN A 118 -7.85 -4.52 -17.49
C GLN A 118 -8.58 -4.86 -18.79
N LYS A 119 -8.56 -6.13 -19.22
CA LYS A 119 -9.25 -6.57 -20.44
C LYS A 119 -10.76 -6.35 -20.36
N GLU A 120 -11.34 -6.51 -19.19
CA GLU A 120 -12.78 -6.30 -18.99
C GLU A 120 -13.14 -4.82 -19.01
N LEU A 121 -12.35 -3.95 -18.38
CA LEU A 121 -12.53 -2.50 -18.46
C LEU A 121 -12.29 -1.96 -19.86
N GLU A 122 -11.29 -2.46 -20.60
CA GLU A 122 -11.05 -2.06 -21.99
C GLU A 122 -12.25 -2.35 -22.91
N LYS A 123 -12.99 -3.43 -22.64
CA LYS A 123 -14.22 -3.77 -23.40
C LYS A 123 -15.38 -2.84 -23.08
N VAL A 124 -15.50 -2.43 -21.81
CA VAL A 124 -16.63 -1.62 -21.32
C VAL A 124 -16.39 -0.14 -21.56
N LEU A 125 -15.13 0.31 -21.42
CA LEU A 125 -14.70 1.68 -21.61
C LEU A 125 -14.31 1.98 -23.06
N ASP A 126 -15.10 1.46 -24.00
CA ASP A 126 -14.94 1.68 -25.43
C ASP A 126 -15.60 3.01 -25.84
N ILE A 127 -14.79 4.08 -25.83
CA ILE A 127 -15.25 5.44 -26.16
C ILE A 127 -15.82 5.57 -27.57
N SER A 128 -15.47 4.66 -28.49
CA SER A 128 -15.99 4.67 -29.85
C SER A 128 -17.47 4.27 -29.90
N LYS A 129 -17.97 3.52 -28.91
CA LYS A 129 -19.35 3.05 -28.85
C LYS A 129 -20.24 3.92 -27.97
N HIS A 130 -19.77 4.29 -26.77
CA HIS A 130 -20.60 4.92 -25.75
C HIS A 130 -19.86 6.04 -24.99
N PRO A 131 -19.58 7.20 -25.63
CA PRO A 131 -18.74 8.24 -25.02
C PRO A 131 -19.29 8.83 -23.72
N GLU A 132 -20.60 9.07 -23.63
CA GLU A 132 -21.24 9.62 -22.42
C GLU A 132 -21.22 8.63 -21.26
N GLU A 133 -21.42 7.33 -21.54
CA GLU A 133 -21.35 6.28 -20.51
C GLU A 133 -19.94 6.14 -19.96
N VAL A 134 -18.92 6.22 -20.82
CA VAL A 134 -17.51 6.16 -20.42
C VAL A 134 -17.16 7.31 -19.48
N GLU A 135 -17.58 8.53 -19.79
CA GLU A 135 -17.37 9.69 -18.93
C GLU A 135 -18.04 9.52 -17.56
N LEU A 136 -19.29 9.05 -17.55
CA LEU A 136 -20.04 8.78 -16.33
C LEU A 136 -19.35 7.70 -15.48
N GLN A 137 -18.89 6.62 -16.10
CA GLN A 137 -18.21 5.51 -15.42
C GLN A 137 -16.87 5.96 -14.81
N LEU A 138 -16.04 6.71 -15.55
CA LEU A 138 -14.78 7.24 -15.03
C LEU A 138 -15.01 8.23 -13.87
N ARG A 139 -16.03 9.09 -13.98
CA ARG A 139 -16.43 9.99 -12.89
C ARG A 139 -16.93 9.21 -11.67
N ALA A 140 -17.70 8.15 -11.86
CA ALA A 140 -18.15 7.29 -10.77
C ALA A 140 -16.98 6.59 -10.05
N MET A 141 -15.97 6.13 -10.80
CA MET A 141 -14.74 5.59 -10.20
C MET A 141 -14.01 6.63 -9.34
N LEU A 142 -13.86 7.85 -9.84
CA LEU A 142 -13.24 8.96 -9.12
C LEU A 142 -14.05 9.36 -7.87
N ALA A 143 -15.38 9.47 -8.00
CA ALA A 143 -16.28 9.82 -6.91
C ALA A 143 -16.35 8.76 -5.81
N SER A 144 -16.02 7.50 -6.12
CA SER A 144 -15.97 6.40 -5.14
C SER A 144 -14.77 6.48 -4.18
N GLN A 145 -13.87 7.44 -4.38
CA GLN A 145 -12.70 7.63 -3.52
C GLN A 145 -13.06 8.37 -2.23
N TYR A 146 -12.30 8.08 -1.18
CA TYR A 146 -12.42 8.83 0.06
C TYR A 146 -12.04 10.30 -0.18
N PRO A 147 -12.78 11.25 0.41
CA PRO A 147 -12.42 12.65 0.29
C PRO A 147 -11.05 12.88 0.93
N PHE A 148 -10.17 13.59 0.21
CA PHE A 148 -8.78 13.83 0.61
C PHE A 148 -8.65 14.37 2.05
N GLY A 149 -9.53 15.31 2.43
CA GLY A 149 -9.55 15.86 3.79
C GLY A 149 -9.81 14.82 4.88
N ALA A 150 -10.64 13.82 4.63
CA ALA A 150 -10.89 12.73 5.58
C ALA A 150 -9.77 11.68 5.56
N ALA A 151 -9.22 11.38 4.37
CA ALA A 151 -8.18 10.37 4.20
C ALA A 151 -6.81 10.81 4.74
N VAL A 152 -6.45 12.08 4.53
CA VAL A 152 -5.13 12.64 4.84
C VAL A 152 -5.22 13.72 5.92
N GLY A 153 -6.15 14.67 5.78
CA GLY A 153 -6.25 15.81 6.68
C GLY A 153 -6.56 15.44 8.13
N ALA A 154 -7.58 14.60 8.35
CA ALA A 154 -8.00 14.22 9.70
C ALA A 154 -6.90 13.45 10.49
N PRO A 155 -6.22 12.43 9.94
CA PRO A 155 -5.09 11.79 10.62
C PRO A 155 -3.93 12.75 10.93
N ILE A 156 -3.58 13.64 10.01
CA ILE A 156 -2.50 14.62 10.22
C ILE A 156 -2.86 15.59 11.36
N LEU A 157 -4.09 16.13 11.37
CA LEU A 157 -4.55 17.02 12.43
C LEU A 157 -4.59 16.33 13.79
N LEU A 158 -5.07 15.08 13.84
CA LEU A 158 -5.08 14.27 15.05
C LEU A 158 -3.65 14.07 15.57
N TYR A 159 -2.70 13.76 14.67
CA TYR A 159 -1.31 13.56 15.03
C TYR A 159 -0.65 14.84 15.55
N ILE A 160 -0.82 15.97 14.84
CA ILE A 160 -0.32 17.28 15.27
C ILE A 160 -0.90 17.66 16.64
N GLY A 161 -2.22 17.47 16.83
CA GLY A 161 -2.88 17.71 18.11
C GLY A 161 -2.31 16.86 19.24
N SER A 162 -2.14 15.56 19.01
CA SER A 162 -1.51 14.64 19.98
C SER A 162 -0.07 15.04 20.30
N PHE A 163 0.69 15.49 19.31
CA PHE A 163 2.06 15.95 19.49
C PHE A 163 2.12 17.22 20.34
N ILE A 164 1.28 18.23 20.04
CA ILE A 164 1.18 19.47 20.83
C ILE A 164 0.77 19.16 22.28
N TYR A 165 -0.23 18.30 22.48
CA TYR A 165 -0.66 17.86 23.81
C TYR A 165 0.48 17.19 24.59
N THR A 166 1.25 16.32 23.92
CA THR A 166 2.40 15.64 24.52
C THR A 166 3.49 16.64 24.91
N LEU A 167 3.78 17.62 24.06
CA LEU A 167 4.75 18.69 24.37
C LEU A 167 4.30 19.54 25.56
N ALA A 168 3.02 19.90 25.65
CA ALA A 168 2.47 20.64 26.78
C ALA A 168 2.59 19.83 28.08
N THR A 169 2.30 18.52 28.02
CA THR A 169 2.43 17.60 29.15
C THR A 169 3.88 17.49 29.63
N ILE A 170 4.84 17.35 28.71
CA ILE A 170 6.28 17.30 29.02
C ILE A 170 6.74 18.59 29.71
N ARG A 171 6.31 19.76 29.23
CA ARG A 171 6.65 21.05 29.87
C ARG A 171 6.11 21.18 31.29
N SER A 172 4.99 20.55 31.59
CA SER A 172 4.40 20.56 32.94
C SER A 172 4.99 19.50 33.88
N THR A 173 5.71 18.52 33.33
CA THR A 173 6.28 17.38 34.06
C THR A 173 7.79 17.33 33.80
N ASP A 174 8.53 18.30 34.34
CA ASP A 174 9.98 18.37 34.14
C ASP A 174 10.68 17.08 34.66
N GLY A 175 11.45 16.44 33.79
CA GLY A 175 12.42 15.41 34.17
C GLY A 175 11.95 13.95 34.18
N ASP A 176 10.72 13.62 33.75
CA ASP A 176 10.29 12.22 33.72
C ASP A 176 10.87 11.45 32.50
N ARG A 177 11.68 10.41 32.79
CA ARG A 177 12.16 9.42 31.82
C ARG A 177 11.02 8.78 31.04
N GLY A 178 9.85 8.62 31.65
CA GLY A 178 8.65 8.09 31.01
C GLY A 178 8.21 8.94 29.84
N ALA A 179 8.12 10.26 30.04
CA ALA A 179 7.64 11.20 29.04
C ALA A 179 8.57 11.29 27.81
N ALA A 180 9.89 11.33 28.02
CA ALA A 180 10.86 11.33 26.92
C ALA A 180 10.83 10.04 26.09
N ARG A 181 10.66 8.89 26.74
CA ARG A 181 10.49 7.60 26.05
C ARG A 181 9.18 7.53 25.28
N ALA A 182 8.09 8.05 25.84
CA ALA A 182 6.81 8.14 25.15
C ALA A 182 6.91 9.04 23.91
N LEU A 183 7.63 10.16 24.01
CA LEU A 183 7.90 11.05 22.87
C LEU A 183 8.74 10.39 21.78
N ALA A 184 9.86 9.75 22.15
CA ALA A 184 10.71 9.03 21.20
C ALA A 184 9.93 7.91 20.49
N PHE A 185 9.10 7.17 21.24
CA PHE A 185 8.21 6.18 20.68
C PHE A 185 7.21 6.82 19.71
N GLY A 186 6.53 7.90 20.09
CA GLY A 186 5.60 8.61 19.20
C GLY A 186 6.26 9.07 17.90
N ILE A 187 7.46 9.66 17.99
CA ILE A 187 8.23 10.09 16.81
C ILE A 187 8.58 8.91 15.92
N TRP A 188 9.02 7.79 16.48
CA TRP A 188 9.31 6.59 15.71
C TRP A 188 8.05 6.04 14.98
N TRP A 189 6.86 6.20 15.55
CA TRP A 189 5.58 5.85 14.92
C TRP A 189 5.17 6.74 13.73
N MET A 190 5.91 7.82 13.44
CA MET A 190 5.64 8.70 12.28
C MET A 190 5.69 7.98 10.94
N SER A 191 6.42 6.87 10.83
CA SER A 191 6.46 6.05 9.62
C SER A 191 5.06 5.60 9.18
N ILE A 192 4.14 5.33 10.12
CA ILE A 192 2.75 4.97 9.80
C ILE A 192 1.98 6.17 9.27
N VAL A 193 2.22 7.35 9.83
CA VAL A 193 1.60 8.60 9.36
C VAL A 193 2.07 8.88 7.93
N HIS A 194 3.34 8.68 7.62
CA HIS A 194 3.87 8.81 6.26
C HIS A 194 3.22 7.83 5.28
N VAL A 195 3.16 6.54 5.63
CA VAL A 195 2.48 5.52 4.81
C VAL A 195 1.02 5.88 4.58
N THR A 196 0.32 6.33 5.62
CA THR A 196 -1.09 6.71 5.58
C THR A 196 -1.32 7.93 4.70
N ALA A 197 -0.50 8.98 4.87
CA ALA A 197 -0.56 10.19 4.07
C ALA A 197 -0.32 9.88 2.58
N ILE A 198 0.72 9.11 2.27
CA ILE A 198 1.01 8.70 0.88
C ILE A 198 -0.13 7.87 0.32
N SER A 199 -0.64 6.89 1.07
CA SER A 199 -1.77 6.07 0.64
C SER A 199 -3.05 6.89 0.39
N GLY A 200 -3.25 7.97 1.12
CA GLY A 200 -4.39 8.88 0.95
C GLY A 200 -4.24 9.85 -0.23
N CYS A 201 -3.02 10.02 -0.76
CA CYS A 201 -2.75 10.82 -1.96
C CYS A 201 -2.90 10.03 -3.27
N LEU A 202 -3.18 8.73 -3.22
CA LEU A 202 -3.24 7.88 -4.41
C LEU A 202 -4.57 8.00 -5.15
N LEU A 203 -4.51 8.12 -6.48
CA LEU A 203 -5.68 8.30 -7.33
C LEU A 203 -6.32 7.01 -7.82
N ALA A 204 -5.76 5.82 -7.55
CA ALA A 204 -6.47 4.58 -7.86
C ALA A 204 -7.53 4.23 -6.80
N SER A 205 -8.67 3.72 -7.24
CA SER A 205 -9.81 3.36 -6.38
C SER A 205 -9.48 2.15 -5.51
N ASN A 206 -9.59 2.32 -4.19
CA ASN A 206 -9.38 1.24 -3.23
C ASN A 206 -10.61 0.32 -3.09
N ASN A 207 -11.72 0.62 -3.78
CA ASN A 207 -12.94 -0.17 -3.73
C ASN A 207 -13.12 -1.00 -5.02
N PRO A 208 -12.74 -2.29 -5.03
CA PRO A 208 -12.87 -3.13 -6.23
C PRO A 208 -14.32 -3.35 -6.67
N ASN A 209 -15.30 -3.12 -5.78
CA ASN A 209 -16.71 -3.27 -6.12
C ASN A 209 -17.20 -2.21 -7.09
N THR A 210 -16.64 -0.99 -7.04
CA THR A 210 -16.98 0.07 -8.01
C THR A 210 -16.63 -0.39 -9.42
N THR A 211 -15.43 -0.94 -9.61
CA THR A 211 -14.98 -1.48 -10.89
C THR A 211 -15.82 -2.69 -11.33
N ALA A 212 -16.15 -3.59 -10.39
CA ALA A 212 -17.01 -4.75 -10.68
C ALA A 212 -18.42 -4.32 -11.12
N ALA A 213 -18.97 -3.28 -10.49
CA ALA A 213 -20.27 -2.71 -10.84
C ALA A 213 -20.26 -2.09 -12.26
N ILE A 214 -19.20 -1.36 -12.62
CA ILE A 214 -19.04 -0.77 -13.96
C ILE A 214 -18.98 -1.86 -15.03
N VAL A 215 -18.26 -2.95 -14.75
CA VAL A 215 -18.15 -4.07 -15.69
C VAL A 215 -19.45 -4.89 -15.80
N LYS A 216 -20.44 -4.64 -14.92
CA LYS A 216 -21.75 -5.32 -14.90
C LYS A 216 -21.66 -6.85 -14.83
N GLN A 217 -20.56 -7.39 -14.29
CA GLN A 217 -20.38 -8.84 -14.18
C GLN A 217 -20.60 -9.32 -12.74
N LYS A 218 -21.30 -10.46 -12.60
CA LYS A 218 -21.54 -11.09 -11.31
C LYS A 218 -20.20 -11.46 -10.63
N GLY A 219 -20.20 -11.38 -9.30
CA GLY A 219 -19.09 -11.84 -8.47
C GLY A 219 -18.85 -13.33 -8.70
N ILE A 220 -17.61 -13.71 -9.00
CA ILE A 220 -17.20 -15.11 -9.09
C ILE A 220 -16.61 -15.46 -7.73
N GLU A 221 -17.26 -16.34 -6.98
CA GLU A 221 -16.64 -16.94 -5.80
C GLU A 221 -15.57 -17.94 -6.27
N VAL A 222 -14.32 -17.57 -6.08
CA VAL A 222 -13.17 -18.44 -6.39
C VAL A 222 -12.70 -19.10 -5.11
N GLY A 223 -12.84 -20.42 -5.04
CA GLY A 223 -12.30 -21.22 -3.94
C GLY A 223 -10.79 -21.08 -3.81
N LEU A 224 -10.30 -21.20 -2.57
CA LEU A 224 -8.87 -21.08 -2.20
C LEU A 224 -7.95 -21.97 -3.07
N GLN A 225 -8.40 -23.17 -3.41
CA GLN A 225 -7.62 -24.12 -4.20
C GLN A 225 -7.26 -23.57 -5.59
N LYS A 226 -8.24 -23.06 -6.36
CA LYS A 226 -7.98 -22.46 -7.67
C LYS A 226 -7.03 -21.26 -7.61
N ARG A 227 -7.01 -20.54 -6.48
CA ARG A 227 -6.09 -19.42 -6.25
C ARG A 227 -4.67 -19.91 -5.98
N LEU A 228 -4.52 -20.99 -5.23
CA LEU A 228 -3.23 -21.65 -4.96
C LEU A 228 -2.65 -22.25 -6.24
N ASP A 229 -3.48 -22.91 -7.05
CA ASP A 229 -3.07 -23.52 -8.32
C ASP A 229 -2.52 -22.46 -9.28
N TYR A 230 -3.23 -21.33 -9.44
CA TYR A 230 -2.76 -20.21 -10.26
C TYR A 230 -1.47 -19.56 -9.75
N ALA A 231 -1.29 -19.47 -8.42
CA ALA A 231 -0.05 -18.95 -7.84
C ALA A 231 1.15 -19.87 -8.10
N ASN A 232 0.92 -21.18 -8.14
CA ASN A 232 1.95 -22.18 -8.44
C ASN A 232 2.36 -22.19 -9.91
N GLU A 233 1.43 -21.99 -10.84
CA GLU A 233 1.71 -22.00 -12.29
C GLU A 233 2.56 -20.82 -12.77
N ARG A 234 2.46 -19.65 -12.12
CA ARG A 234 3.02 -18.40 -12.65
C ARG A 234 4.50 -18.15 -12.33
N SER A 235 5.09 -18.88 -11.40
CA SER A 235 6.27 -18.36 -10.71
C SER A 235 7.63 -18.84 -11.26
N GLU A 236 8.42 -17.90 -11.77
CA GLU A 236 9.89 -17.98 -11.76
C GLU A 236 10.41 -17.89 -10.31
N MET A 237 11.66 -18.30 -10.08
CA MET A 237 12.17 -18.72 -8.76
C MET A 237 12.16 -17.63 -7.67
N GLU A 238 12.39 -16.36 -8.00
CA GLU A 238 12.34 -15.23 -7.05
C GLU A 238 10.91 -14.80 -6.69
N ASP A 239 9.96 -15.00 -7.61
CA ASP A 239 8.54 -14.73 -7.38
C ASP A 239 7.86 -15.82 -6.54
N LYS A 240 8.49 -16.98 -6.29
CA LYS A 240 7.82 -18.11 -5.60
C LYS A 240 7.54 -17.81 -4.16
N ILE A 241 8.47 -17.16 -3.47
CA ILE A 241 8.33 -16.82 -2.06
C ILE A 241 7.28 -15.72 -1.91
N GLN A 242 7.32 -14.71 -2.78
CA GLN A 242 6.33 -13.64 -2.77
C GLN A 242 4.94 -14.14 -3.18
N ALA A 243 4.82 -14.94 -4.24
CA ALA A 243 3.57 -15.55 -4.67
C ALA A 243 3.02 -16.52 -3.63
N ARG A 244 3.86 -17.25 -2.90
CA ARG A 244 3.45 -18.11 -1.77
C ARG A 244 3.02 -17.31 -0.55
N LEU A 245 3.73 -16.25 -0.18
CA LEU A 245 3.32 -15.32 0.88
C LEU A 245 2.01 -14.62 0.51
N GLU A 246 1.86 -14.21 -0.75
CA GLU A 246 0.62 -13.66 -1.28
C GLU A 246 -0.49 -14.71 -1.30
N ALA A 247 -0.22 -15.97 -1.66
CA ALA A 247 -1.22 -17.02 -1.68
C ALA A 247 -1.62 -17.48 -0.26
N TRP A 248 -0.68 -17.53 0.68
CA TRP A 248 -0.95 -17.79 2.10
C TRP A 248 -1.70 -16.62 2.76
N SER A 249 -1.40 -15.38 2.37
CA SER A 249 -2.17 -14.21 2.79
C SER A 249 -3.49 -14.02 2.03
N ARG A 250 -3.86 -14.94 1.12
CA ARG A 250 -5.17 -15.05 0.43
C ARG A 250 -6.11 -16.08 1.09
N LEU A 251 -5.96 -16.35 2.39
CA LEU A 251 -7.02 -16.83 3.28
C LEU A 251 -8.29 -15.94 3.13
N PRO A 252 -9.51 -16.42 3.45
CA PRO A 252 -10.78 -15.88 2.94
C PRO A 252 -10.81 -14.35 2.98
N LEU A 253 -10.86 -13.75 1.79
CA LEU A 253 -10.82 -12.32 1.62
C LEU A 253 -11.92 -11.64 2.42
N SER A 254 -11.59 -10.52 3.05
CA SER A 254 -12.59 -9.61 3.60
C SER A 254 -13.53 -9.02 2.54
N TYR A 255 -13.14 -9.05 1.27
CA TYR A 255 -13.98 -8.63 0.14
C TYR A 255 -14.43 -9.83 -0.67
N LYS A 256 -15.75 -10.08 -0.70
CA LYS A 256 -16.41 -10.90 -1.73
C LYS A 256 -16.48 -10.13 -3.04
N ALA A 257 -15.33 -9.77 -3.61
CA ALA A 257 -15.23 -8.97 -4.83
C ALA A 257 -14.62 -9.80 -5.97
N ARG A 258 -15.06 -9.52 -7.20
CA ARG A 258 -14.50 -10.13 -8.43
C ARG A 258 -13.05 -9.72 -8.67
N TYR A 259 -12.69 -8.50 -8.28
CA TYR A 259 -11.36 -7.93 -8.42
C TYR A 259 -10.72 -7.71 -7.07
N GLU A 260 -9.38 -7.70 -7.06
CA GLU A 260 -8.61 -7.52 -5.85
C GLU A 260 -7.59 -6.40 -6.03
N PRO A 261 -7.49 -5.45 -5.08
CA PRO A 261 -6.40 -4.50 -5.09
C PRO A 261 -5.08 -5.24 -4.80
N VAL A 262 -3.99 -4.82 -5.42
CA VAL A 262 -2.66 -5.26 -5.05
C VAL A 262 -2.26 -4.65 -3.71
N TRP A 263 -1.30 -5.29 -3.06
CA TRP A 263 -0.71 -4.77 -1.84
C TRP A 263 0.02 -3.45 -2.08
N MET A 264 0.11 -2.61 -1.04
CA MET A 264 0.75 -1.29 -1.14
C MET A 264 2.20 -1.37 -1.63
N TRP A 265 2.98 -2.37 -1.19
CA TRP A 265 4.38 -2.60 -1.61
C TRP A 265 4.60 -2.84 -3.11
N THR A 266 3.56 -3.21 -3.86
CA THR A 266 3.62 -3.60 -5.28
C THR A 266 2.76 -2.71 -6.15
N ARG A 267 2.08 -1.74 -5.55
CA ARG A 267 1.10 -0.87 -6.21
C ARG A 267 1.71 -0.04 -7.33
N GLY A 268 2.87 0.58 -7.10
CA GLY A 268 3.60 1.31 -8.15
C GLY A 268 4.03 0.41 -9.31
N LYS A 269 4.51 -0.82 -9.02
CA LYS A 269 4.84 -1.81 -10.07
C LYS A 269 3.62 -2.25 -10.86
N SER A 270 2.50 -2.52 -10.17
CA SER A 270 1.24 -2.87 -10.80
C SER A 270 0.79 -1.76 -11.75
N LYS A 271 0.77 -0.51 -11.29
CA LYS A 271 0.37 0.63 -12.14
C LYS A 271 1.32 0.82 -13.32
N ALA A 272 2.63 0.66 -13.15
CA ALA A 272 3.57 0.66 -14.27
C ALA A 272 3.25 -0.44 -15.29
N GLY A 273 2.87 -1.63 -14.84
CA GLY A 273 2.41 -2.72 -15.71
C GLY A 273 1.12 -2.39 -16.47
N TRP A 274 0.13 -1.78 -15.79
CA TRP A 274 -1.09 -1.28 -16.44
C TRP A 274 -0.75 -0.29 -17.55
N LEU A 275 0.15 0.66 -17.27
CA LEU A 275 0.59 1.66 -18.24
C LEU A 275 1.27 1.04 -19.46
N ARG A 276 2.18 0.08 -19.25
CA ARG A 276 2.91 -0.61 -20.34
C ARG A 276 2.00 -1.28 -21.36
N ARG A 277 0.79 -1.67 -20.96
CA ARG A 277 -0.21 -2.33 -21.81
C ARG A 277 -1.09 -1.33 -22.58
N THR A 278 -1.07 -0.05 -22.22
CA THR A 278 -1.84 0.98 -22.95
C THR A 278 -1.27 1.23 -24.34
N SER A 279 -2.14 1.59 -25.29
CA SER A 279 -1.71 1.98 -26.64
C SER A 279 -0.85 3.24 -26.64
N ALA A 280 -1.04 4.14 -25.66
CA ALA A 280 -0.21 5.33 -25.48
C ALA A 280 1.25 4.99 -25.19
N TRP A 281 1.51 3.90 -24.46
CA TRP A 281 2.87 3.46 -24.13
C TRP A 281 3.69 3.02 -25.34
N ARG A 282 3.02 2.62 -26.44
CA ARG A 282 3.71 2.29 -27.71
C ARG A 282 4.31 3.54 -28.38
N GLN A 283 3.85 4.74 -28.01
CA GLN A 283 4.38 5.98 -28.55
C GLN A 283 5.68 6.34 -27.82
N HIS A 284 6.79 6.38 -28.55
CA HIS A 284 8.12 6.67 -27.99
C HIS A 284 8.16 7.94 -27.15
N TRP A 285 7.58 9.03 -27.68
CA TRP A 285 7.56 10.34 -27.02
C TRP A 285 6.83 10.32 -25.67
N PHE A 286 5.80 9.48 -25.52
CA PHE A 286 5.04 9.37 -24.29
C PHE A 286 5.80 8.51 -23.28
N ARG A 287 6.32 7.37 -23.74
CA ARG A 287 7.14 6.47 -22.92
C ARG A 287 8.32 7.21 -22.29
N GLU A 288 9.07 7.98 -23.07
CA GLU A 288 10.23 8.75 -22.60
C GLU A 288 9.88 9.77 -21.48
N LYS A 289 8.67 10.34 -21.52
CA LYS A 289 8.20 11.30 -20.52
C LYS A 289 7.66 10.65 -19.25
N VAL A 290 7.09 9.44 -19.36
CA VAL A 290 6.45 8.75 -18.23
C VAL A 290 7.42 7.79 -17.54
N GLU A 291 8.30 7.13 -18.29
CA GLU A 291 9.26 6.16 -17.78
C GLU A 291 10.25 6.79 -16.79
N MET A 292 10.50 6.08 -15.70
CA MET A 292 11.39 6.54 -14.64
C MET A 292 12.84 6.39 -15.09
N THR A 293 13.53 7.52 -15.23
CA THR A 293 14.96 7.57 -15.47
C THR A 293 15.73 7.12 -14.22
N ASN A 294 16.96 6.62 -14.39
CA ASN A 294 17.85 6.24 -13.28
C ASN A 294 17.97 7.31 -12.18
N PRO A 295 18.20 8.61 -12.49
CA PRO A 295 18.22 9.64 -11.44
C PRO A 295 16.86 9.79 -10.75
N GLY A 296 15.75 9.58 -11.47
CA GLY A 296 14.42 9.56 -10.86
C GLY A 296 14.25 8.42 -9.86
N TRP A 297 14.77 7.22 -10.15
CA TRP A 297 14.78 6.09 -9.23
C TRP A 297 15.61 6.37 -7.98
N VAL A 298 16.82 6.90 -8.16
CA VAL A 298 17.70 7.27 -7.03
C VAL A 298 17.04 8.34 -6.18
N PHE A 299 16.46 9.38 -6.78
CA PHE A 299 15.74 10.42 -6.05
C PHE A 299 14.56 9.85 -5.25
N LEU A 300 13.74 8.99 -5.87
CA LEU A 300 12.60 8.37 -5.24
C LEU A 300 13.02 7.48 -4.05
N ALA A 301 14.06 6.68 -4.22
CA ALA A 301 14.63 5.85 -3.17
C ALA A 301 15.16 6.71 -2.01
N SER A 302 15.89 7.79 -2.32
CA SER A 302 16.41 8.72 -1.32
C SER A 302 15.31 9.43 -0.53
N VAL A 303 14.22 9.84 -1.18
CA VAL A 303 13.06 10.43 -0.50
C VAL A 303 12.37 9.41 0.41
N ALA A 304 12.08 8.21 -0.11
CA ALA A 304 11.46 7.13 0.65
C ALA A 304 12.31 6.75 1.88
N PHE A 305 13.62 6.65 1.68
CA PHE A 305 14.58 6.37 2.73
C PHE A 305 14.61 7.48 3.79
N SER A 306 14.67 8.75 3.37
CA SER A 306 14.69 9.89 4.28
C SER A 306 13.43 9.98 5.15
N LEU A 307 12.25 9.66 4.58
CA LEU A 307 10.98 9.64 5.31
C LEU A 307 10.92 8.57 6.41
N VAL A 308 11.72 7.52 6.32
CA VAL A 308 11.82 6.48 7.36
C VAL A 308 12.99 6.75 8.30
N LEU A 309 14.15 7.10 7.76
CA LEU A 309 15.36 7.36 8.54
C LEU A 309 15.18 8.53 9.50
N PHE A 310 14.57 9.64 9.05
CA PHE A 310 14.51 10.86 9.85
C PHE A 310 13.73 10.67 11.17
N PRO A 311 12.51 10.10 11.18
CA PRO A 311 11.84 9.71 12.42
C PRO A 311 12.67 8.78 13.31
N CYS A 312 13.30 7.75 12.73
CA CYS A 312 14.07 6.78 13.50
C CYS A 312 15.32 7.41 14.14
N ALA A 313 16.04 8.25 13.39
CA ALA A 313 17.21 8.98 13.87
C ALA A 313 16.85 9.99 14.95
N LEU A 314 15.73 10.71 14.78
CA LEU A 314 15.25 11.67 15.77
C LEU A 314 14.79 10.98 17.06
N ALA A 315 14.06 9.85 16.94
CA ALA A 315 13.66 9.04 18.09
C ALA A 315 14.89 8.50 18.85
N PHE A 316 15.88 7.96 18.14
CA PHE A 316 17.14 7.52 18.72
C PHE A 316 17.87 8.66 19.43
N TRP A 317 17.97 9.83 18.79
CA TRP A 317 18.63 11.01 19.35
C TRP A 317 17.98 11.47 20.65
N ILE A 318 16.64 11.52 20.70
CA ILE A 318 15.89 11.90 21.90
C ILE A 318 16.09 10.87 23.01
N GLU A 319 16.02 9.57 22.69
CA GLU A 319 16.23 8.52 23.69
C GLU A 319 17.66 8.54 24.25
N TYR A 320 18.65 8.74 23.39
CA TYR A 320 20.06 8.86 23.79
C TYR A 320 20.33 10.09 24.67
N SER A 321 19.63 11.20 24.40
CA SER A 321 19.87 12.49 25.05
C SER A 321 19.15 12.67 26.39
N THR A 322 18.28 11.75 26.81
CA THR A 322 17.40 11.96 27.97
C THR A 322 17.52 10.84 29.02
N PRO A 323 17.62 11.14 30.33
CA PRO A 323 18.42 12.12 31.06
C PRO A 323 19.71 11.52 31.66
N ALA A 324 20.04 10.27 31.35
CA ALA A 324 21.37 9.70 31.60
C ALA A 324 21.96 9.29 30.25
N LYS A 325 23.06 9.93 29.83
CA LYS A 325 23.76 9.57 28.59
C LYS A 325 24.15 8.08 28.68
N GLY A 326 23.55 7.24 27.85
CA GLY A 326 23.78 5.80 27.88
C GLY A 326 22.99 5.07 26.80
N LEU A 327 23.53 3.95 26.34
CA LEU A 327 22.84 3.06 25.40
C LEU A 327 21.86 2.19 26.17
N GLY A 328 20.57 2.55 26.12
CA GLY A 328 19.50 1.67 26.59
C GLY A 328 19.28 0.50 25.64
N CYS A 329 18.69 -0.58 26.13
CA CYS A 329 18.26 -1.71 25.32
C CYS A 329 17.31 -1.30 24.19
N ARG A 330 16.43 -0.30 24.39
CA ARG A 330 15.56 0.25 23.35
C ARG A 330 16.30 1.09 22.31
N SER A 331 17.26 1.91 22.73
CA SER A 331 18.13 2.71 21.85
C SER A 331 18.96 1.82 20.92
N LEU A 332 19.47 0.70 21.43
CA LEU A 332 20.13 -0.35 20.64
C LEU A 332 19.18 -1.05 19.68
N THR A 333 17.92 -1.23 20.07
CA THR A 333 16.91 -1.82 19.17
C THR A 333 16.66 -0.86 18.00
N ILE A 334 16.47 0.44 18.25
CA ILE A 334 16.29 1.45 17.19
C ILE A 334 17.52 1.54 16.27
N LEU A 335 18.73 1.48 16.82
CA LEU A 335 19.97 1.50 16.04
C LEU A 335 20.14 0.25 15.16
N GLY A 336 19.93 -0.94 15.73
CA GLY A 336 20.01 -2.21 14.98
C GLY A 336 18.98 -2.28 13.86
N MET A 337 17.78 -1.72 14.06
CA MET A 337 16.73 -1.64 13.04
C MET A 337 17.13 -0.76 11.86
N ASN A 338 17.63 0.46 12.12
CA ASN A 338 18.10 1.38 11.07
C ASN A 338 19.15 0.72 10.16
N ILE A 339 20.05 -0.08 10.73
CA ILE A 339 21.08 -0.80 9.97
C ILE A 339 20.45 -1.92 9.11
N SER A 340 19.47 -2.66 9.65
CA SER A 340 18.78 -3.73 8.92
C SER A 340 17.93 -3.23 7.73
N GLU A 341 17.29 -2.06 7.87
CA GLU A 341 16.50 -1.43 6.82
C GLU A 341 17.38 -0.86 5.69
N ASN A 342 18.50 -0.24 6.06
CA ASN A 342 19.51 0.24 5.11
C ASN A 342 20.04 -0.89 4.22
N PHE A 343 20.33 -2.05 4.83
CA PHE A 343 20.85 -3.20 4.12
C PHE A 343 19.84 -3.77 3.11
N ARG A 344 18.55 -3.79 3.44
CA ARG A 344 17.50 -4.33 2.57
C ARG A 344 17.14 -3.39 1.40
N ASN A 345 17.15 -2.07 1.63
CA ASN A 345 16.87 -1.09 0.58
C ASN A 345 18.03 -0.96 -0.43
N PHE A 346 19.28 -1.16 0.01
CA PHE A 346 20.46 -1.08 -0.87
C PHE A 346 20.61 -2.29 -1.80
N PHE A 347 20.16 -3.48 -1.38
CA PHE A 347 20.25 -4.72 -2.18
C PHE A 347 19.03 -5.01 -3.08
N MET A 348 18.00 -4.15 -3.09
CA MET A 348 16.84 -4.27 -4.00
C MET A 348 16.74 -3.10 -5.00
N PRO A 349 17.72 -2.97 -5.90
CA PRO A 349 17.37 -2.66 -7.28
C PRO A 349 18.17 -3.53 -8.26
N ARG A 350 17.65 -4.71 -8.59
CA ARG A 350 17.91 -5.32 -9.91
C ARG A 350 16.62 -5.29 -10.70
N PHE A 351 16.54 -4.34 -11.62
CA PHE A 351 15.68 -4.45 -12.78
C PHE A 351 16.53 -5.15 -13.85
N ASP A 352 16.16 -6.38 -14.20
CA ASP A 352 16.65 -6.97 -15.44
C ASP A 352 16.09 -6.17 -16.61
N SER A 353 16.99 -5.43 -17.25
CA SER A 353 16.76 -4.70 -18.50
C SER A 353 16.94 -5.61 -19.73
N GLN A 354 16.73 -6.91 -19.58
CA GLN A 354 16.96 -7.92 -20.62
C GLN A 354 15.72 -8.78 -20.83
N GLU A 355 14.67 -8.20 -21.40
CA GLU A 355 13.79 -8.95 -22.31
C GLU A 355 13.62 -8.13 -23.59
N LYS A 356 14.58 -8.34 -24.51
CA LYS A 356 14.30 -8.22 -25.93
C LYS A 356 13.38 -9.39 -26.28
N PHE A 357 12.15 -9.12 -26.71
CA PHE A 357 11.51 -9.65 -27.92
C PHE A 357 10.22 -8.90 -28.21
#